data_AF-A0A850DYF5-F1
#
_entry.id   AF-A0A850DYF5-F1
#
_cell.length_a   1.000
_cell.length_b   1.000
_cell.length_c   1.000
_cell.angle_alpha   90.00
_cell.angle_beta   90.00
_cell.angle_gamma   90.00
#
_symmetry.space_group_name_H-M   'P 1'
#
loop_
_entity.id
_entity.type
_entity.pdbx_description
1 polymer ?
#
loop_
_entity_poly.entity_id
_entity_poly.type
_entity_poly.pdbx_seq_one_letter_code
_entity_poly.pdbx_strand_id
1 'polypeptide(L)' 'MCESVQCPVCGKTTWTGCGDHVRDVLRGTRRRDRCAGHGFPNHMLDGMGFR' A
#
# COMPACT_ATOMS: atom_id res chain seq x y z
N MET A 1 5.78 -10.75 0.22
CA MET A 1 6.35 -9.91 -0.86
C MET A 1 5.72 -8.53 -0.71
N CYS A 2 6.49 -7.45 -0.72
CA CYS A 2 5.89 -6.11 -0.65
C CYS A 2 5.75 -5.56 -2.08
N GLU A 3 4.58 -5.05 -2.43
CA GLU A 3 4.29 -4.51 -3.76
C GLU A 3 3.47 -3.22 -3.66
N SER A 4 3.59 -2.36 -4.66
CA SER A 4 2.86 -1.10 -4.76
C SER A 4 1.51 -1.33 -5.42
N VAL A 5 0.43 -1.03 -4.70
CA VAL A 5 -0.95 -1.21 -5.15
C VAL A 5 -1.74 0.08 -4.99
N GLN A 6 -2.88 0.21 -5.66
CA GLN A 6 -3.77 1.34 -5.46
C GLN A 6 -4.74 1.06 -4.31
N CYS A 7 -4.90 2.02 -3.41
CA CYS A 7 -5.86 1.90 -2.31
C CYS A 7 -7.29 1.93 -2.89
N PRO A 8 -8.14 0.94 -2.61
CA PRO A 8 -9.51 0.92 -3.10
C PRO A 8 -10.40 2.01 -2.46
N VAL A 9 -9.98 2.57 -1.32
CA VAL A 9 -10.74 3.58 -0.58
C VAL A 9 -10.51 4.98 -1.15
N CYS A 10 -9.25 5.33 -1.42
CA CYS A 10 -8.88 6.70 -1.81
C CYS A 10 -8.20 6.80 -3.18
N GLY A 11 -7.94 5.67 -3.86
CA GLY A 11 -7.27 5.62 -5.16
C GLY A 11 -5.78 5.95 -5.12
N LYS A 12 -5.21 6.27 -3.95
CA LYS A 12 -3.78 6.63 -3.79
C LYS A 12 -2.89 5.39 -3.74
N THR A 13 -1.62 5.55 -4.10
CA THR A 13 -0.64 4.47 -4.02
C THR A 13 -0.41 4.07 -2.56
N THR A 14 -0.59 2.79 -2.29
CA THR A 14 -0.27 2.15 -1.02
C THR A 14 0.61 0.93 -1.30
N TRP A 15 0.95 0.17 -0.26
CA TRP A 15 1.63 -1.10 -0.40
C TRP A 15 0.81 -2.21 0.23
N THR A 16 1.03 -3.44 -0.21
CA THR A 16 0.63 -4.65 0.51
C THR A 16 1.87 -5.45 0.91
N GLY A 17 1.75 -6.33 1.92
CA GLY A 17 2.83 -7.17 2.45
C GLY A 17 3.30 -6.82 3.87
N CYS A 18 4.39 -7.47 4.30
CA CYS A 18 4.92 -7.45 5.67
C CYS A 18 5.47 -6.09 6.15
N GLY A 19 5.77 -5.16 5.25
CA GLY A 19 6.20 -3.80 5.62
C GLY A 19 7.71 -3.57 5.58
N ASP A 20 8.53 -4.62 5.55
CA ASP A 20 10.00 -4.51 5.53
C ASP A 20 10.54 -3.73 4.32
N HIS A 21 9.87 -3.83 3.17
CA HIS A 21 10.33 -3.19 1.93
C HIS A 21 9.50 -1.97 1.51
N VAL A 22 8.74 -1.37 2.43
CA VAL A 22 7.88 -0.20 2.15
C VAL A 22 8.65 0.99 1.59
N ARG A 23 9.88 1.17 2.06
CA ARG A 23 10.74 2.27 1.63
C ARG A 23 11.13 2.13 0.17
N ASP A 24 11.40 0.91 -0.28
CA ASP A 24 11.72 0.58 -1.67
C ASP A 24 10.48 0.55 -2.56
N VAL A 25 9.38 -0.03 -2.09
CA VAL A 25 8.11 -0.08 -2.83
C VAL A 25 7.56 1.31 -3.12
N LEU A 26 7.72 2.25 -2.19
CA LEU A 26 7.29 3.64 -2.36
C LEU A 26 8.41 4.55 -2.87
N ARG A 27 9.54 4.00 -3.32
CA ARG A 27 10.70 4.75 -3.85
C ARG A 27 10.38 5.33 -5.22
N GLY A 28 9.62 6.43 -5.23
CA GLY A 28 9.13 7.11 -6.43
C GLY A 28 7.75 7.74 -6.22
N THR A 29 6.98 7.22 -5.28
CA THR A 29 5.68 7.78 -4.90
C THR A 29 5.88 9.03 -4.06
N ARG A 30 5.41 10.18 -4.56
CA ARG A 30 5.42 11.44 -3.81
C ARG A 30 4.55 11.30 -2.57
N ARG A 31 4.91 12.00 -1.49
CA ARG A 31 4.15 11.97 -0.23
C ARG A 31 2.65 12.29 -0.41
N ARG A 32 2.30 13.16 -1.37
CA ARG A 32 0.91 13.53 -1.72
C ARG A 32 0.09 12.39 -2.32
N ASP A 33 0.77 11.48 -3.04
CA ASP A 33 0.18 10.36 -3.78
C ASP A 33 0.22 9.07 -2.96
N ARG A 34 0.82 9.09 -1.76
CA ARG A 34 0.76 7.99 -0.80
C ARG A 34 -0.58 8.02 -0.04
N CYS A 35 -1.15 6.84 0.16
CA CYS A 35 -2.28 6.68 1.06
C CYS A 35 -1.86 7.08 2.49
N ALA A 36 -2.67 7.88 3.17
CA ALA A 36 -2.41 8.32 4.55
C ALA A 36 -2.76 7.25 5.59
N GLY A 37 -3.27 6.09 5.15
CA GLY A 37 -3.83 5.05 6.01
C GLY A 37 -5.26 5.39 6.41
N HIS A 38 -6.20 4.50 6.09
CA HIS A 38 -7.62 4.67 6.40
C HIS A 38 -8.09 3.71 7.50
N GLY A 39 -7.21 3.38 8.46
CA GLY A 39 -7.51 2.42 9.54
C GLY A 39 -7.41 0.95 9.12
N PHE A 40 -7.20 0.67 7.83
CA PHE A 40 -6.92 -0.68 7.34
C PHE A 40 -5.42 -0.97 7.49
N PRO A 41 -5.04 -2.03 8.20
CA PRO A 41 -3.68 -2.54 8.16
C PRO A 41 -3.35 -2.94 6.73
N ASN A 42 -2.22 -2.48 6.21
CA ASN A 42 -1.81 -2.77 4.82
C ASN A 42 -1.66 -4.28 4.53
N HIS A 43 -1.50 -5.12 5.55
CA HIS A 43 -1.52 -6.59 5.43
C HIS A 43 -2.93 -7.18 5.24
N MET A 44 -4.01 -6.45 5.54
CA MET A 44 -5.39 -6.91 5.31
C MET A 44 -5.81 -6.79 3.84
N LEU A 45 -5.11 -5.97 3.04
CA LEU A 45 -5.32 -5.90 1.59
C LEU A 45 -4.93 -7.22 0.90
N ASP A 46 -3.93 -7.93 1.43
CA ASP A 46 -3.49 -9.25 0.95
C ASP A 46 -4.56 -10.34 1.18
N GLY A 47 -5.27 -10.27 2.31
CA GLY A 47 -6.29 -11.25 2.70
C GLY A 47 -7.61 -11.14 1.93
N MET A 48 -7.86 -10.01 1.25
CA MET A 48 -9.08 -9.79 0.48
C MET A 48 -8.99 -10.32 -0.97
N GLY A 49 -7.91 -11.02 -1.32
CA GLY A 49 -7.84 -11.79 -2.57
C GLY A 49 -7.83 -10.95 -3.84
N PHE A 50 -7.40 -9.68 -3.76
CA PHE A 50 -7.22 -8.79 -4.91
C PHE A 50 -5.90 -9.06 -5.64
N ARG A 51 -5.74 -10.28 -6.15
CA ARG A 51 -4.69 -10.65 -7.11
C ARG A 51 -5.29 -10.81 -8.50
#